data_AF-A0A545TPK2-F1
#
_entry.id   AF-A0A545TPK2-F1
#
_cell.length_a   1.000
_cell.length_b   1.000
_cell.length_c   1.000
_cell.angle_alpha   90.00
_cell.angle_beta   90.00
_cell.angle_gamma   90.00
#
_symmetry.space_group_name_H-M   'P 1'
#
loop_
_entity.id
_entity.type
_entity.pdbx_description
1 polymer ?
#
loop_
_entity_poly.entity_id
_entity_poly.type
_entity_poly.pdbx_seq_one_letter_code
_entity_poly.pdbx_strand_id
1 'polypeptide(L)'
;MPGARVASPELQGPELDARESDSSDPDAGLRQRLHDILRADRQIWSALQVARSLDLPDCFIASGAIYQTVWNALSGRASGYGLKDIDLIYFDGGDLSWEAEDRVIARSNAAFALSDVRIPVETRNQARVHLWYQKRFGSPYAPLRSAAESLTRYAATTHAVAVRLEENGVLTIEAPFGLEDVFSMTLRPNPKLDNKGTYDEKAARCRDLWPQVKVIPWPERHRTACEPQSSSSSSSSSSQ
;
A
#
# COMPACT_ATOMS: atom_id res chain seq x y z
N MET A 1 -1.79 -13.29 77.19
CA MET A 1 -2.40 -14.50 76.58
C MET A 1 -3.91 -14.34 76.58
N PRO A 2 -4.67 -14.72 75.54
CA PRO A 2 -4.40 -14.65 74.09
C PRO A 2 -5.62 -14.12 73.26
N GLY A 3 -5.41 -13.91 71.96
CA GLY A 3 -6.45 -13.94 70.90
C GLY A 3 -7.17 -12.60 70.64
N ALA A 4 -7.35 -12.10 69.42
CA ALA A 4 -7.36 -12.75 68.12
C ALA A 4 -6.82 -11.80 67.04
N ARG A 5 -5.94 -12.33 66.18
CA ARG A 5 -5.63 -11.74 64.86
C ARG A 5 -6.81 -12.04 63.94
N VAL A 6 -7.41 -11.01 63.35
CA VAL A 6 -8.32 -11.17 62.22
C VAL A 6 -7.51 -10.98 60.95
N ALA A 7 -7.58 -11.99 60.09
CA ALA A 7 -6.83 -12.15 58.87
C ALA A 7 -7.23 -11.11 57.81
N SER A 8 -6.23 -10.59 57.10
CA SER A 8 -6.38 -9.89 55.83
C SER A 8 -6.97 -10.83 54.77
N PRO A 9 -7.88 -10.38 53.90
CA PRO A 9 -8.25 -11.16 52.72
C PRO A 9 -7.19 -10.96 51.63
N GLU A 10 -6.51 -12.05 51.29
CA GLU A 10 -5.79 -12.21 50.02
C GLU A 10 -6.79 -12.04 48.87
N LEU A 11 -6.56 -11.02 48.04
CA LEU A 11 -7.20 -10.91 46.73
C LEU A 11 -6.25 -11.53 45.70
N GLN A 12 -6.49 -12.81 45.42
CA GLN A 12 -5.99 -13.51 44.25
C GLN A 12 -6.77 -13.08 43.00
N GLY A 13 -6.04 -12.70 41.94
CA GLY A 13 -6.45 -12.80 40.54
C GLY A 13 -6.91 -11.49 39.85
N PRO A 14 -6.82 -11.41 38.51
CA PRO A 14 -6.48 -12.49 37.59
C PRO A 14 -5.07 -12.37 37.00
N GLU A 15 -4.47 -13.54 36.84
CA GLU A 15 -3.38 -13.83 35.90
C GLU A 15 -3.79 -13.27 34.53
N LEU A 16 -3.09 -12.22 34.09
CA LEU A 16 -3.25 -11.71 32.74
C LEU A 16 -2.68 -12.78 31.82
N ASP A 17 -3.59 -13.53 31.21
CA ASP A 17 -3.35 -14.37 30.04
C ASP A 17 -2.32 -13.68 29.16
N ALA A 18 -1.12 -14.25 29.15
CA ALA A 18 -0.14 -14.02 28.11
C ALA A 18 -0.84 -14.45 26.83
N ARG A 19 -1.40 -13.48 26.11
CA ARG A 19 -1.93 -13.67 24.77
C ARG A 19 -0.83 -14.36 23.98
N GLU A 20 -1.11 -15.61 23.66
CA GLU A 20 -0.31 -16.42 22.76
C GLU A 20 0.04 -15.56 21.56
N SER A 21 1.34 -15.33 21.38
CA SER A 21 1.89 -14.76 20.17
C SER A 21 1.54 -15.73 19.04
N ASP A 22 0.48 -15.42 18.30
CA ASP A 22 0.14 -16.08 17.05
C ASP A 22 1.27 -15.83 16.04
N SER A 23 2.28 -16.68 16.09
CA SER A 23 3.43 -16.67 15.19
C SER A 23 3.11 -17.35 13.86
N SER A 24 1.97 -17.00 13.26
CA SER A 24 1.53 -17.54 11.96
C SER A 24 1.58 -16.53 10.82
N ASP A 25 2.12 -15.32 11.04
CA ASP A 25 2.38 -14.39 9.94
C ASP A 25 3.61 -14.84 9.15
N PRO A 26 3.46 -15.37 7.92
CA PRO A 26 4.59 -15.84 7.10
C PRO A 26 5.56 -14.70 6.75
N ASP A 27 5.11 -13.45 6.85
CA ASP A 27 5.88 -12.27 6.50
C ASP A 27 6.51 -11.58 7.72
N ALA A 28 6.41 -12.15 8.93
CA ALA A 28 6.90 -11.51 10.17
C ALA A 28 8.36 -11.02 10.05
N GLY A 29 9.24 -11.83 9.45
CA GLY A 29 10.64 -11.46 9.22
C GLY A 29 10.80 -10.31 8.21
N LEU A 30 10.01 -10.30 7.13
CA LEU A 30 10.04 -9.23 6.13
C LEU A 30 9.43 -7.93 6.67
N ARG A 31 8.39 -8.02 7.50
CA ARG A 31 7.79 -6.87 8.19
C ARG A 31 8.78 -6.21 9.14
N GLN A 32 9.49 -7.01 9.94
CA GLN A 32 10.54 -6.48 10.81
C GLN A 32 11.66 -5.83 10.00
N ARG A 33 12.11 -6.49 8.92
CA ARG A 33 13.13 -5.93 8.03
C ARG A 33 12.68 -4.63 7.36
N LEU A 34 11.41 -4.53 6.97
CA LEU A 34 10.84 -3.30 6.42
C LEU A 34 10.87 -2.20 7.47
N HIS A 35 10.39 -2.48 8.68
CA HIS A 35 10.44 -1.55 9.80
C HIS A 35 11.86 -1.00 10.01
N ASP A 36 12.86 -1.87 10.08
CA ASP A 36 14.23 -1.47 10.37
C ASP A 36 14.83 -0.60 9.26
N ILE A 37 14.55 -0.92 7.99
CA ILE A 37 14.97 -0.10 6.84
C ILE A 37 14.32 1.29 6.90
N LEU A 38 13.01 1.36 7.09
CA LEU A 38 12.30 2.64 7.12
C LEU A 38 12.71 3.49 8.33
N ARG A 39 13.01 2.86 9.47
CA ARG A 39 13.53 3.54 10.66
C ARG A 39 14.94 4.09 10.49
N ALA A 40 15.77 3.43 9.69
CA ALA A 40 17.11 3.90 9.37
C ALA A 40 17.10 5.07 8.35
N ASP A 41 16.07 5.18 7.51
CA ASP A 41 15.93 6.29 6.58
C ASP A 41 15.31 7.53 7.25
N ARG A 42 16.13 8.56 7.46
CA ARG A 42 15.72 9.79 8.14
C ARG A 42 14.57 10.52 7.44
N GLN A 43 14.56 10.58 6.10
CA GLN A 43 13.52 11.30 5.36
C GLN A 43 12.18 10.59 5.52
N ILE A 44 12.17 9.27 5.40
CA ILE A 44 10.93 8.49 5.54
C ILE A 44 10.45 8.45 6.99
N TRP A 45 11.35 8.26 7.96
CA TRP A 45 10.95 8.24 9.36
C TRP A 45 10.36 9.58 9.81
N SER A 46 10.96 10.71 9.39
CA SER A 46 10.41 12.04 9.64
C SER A 46 9.04 12.22 8.98
N ALA A 47 8.89 11.78 7.73
CA ALA A 47 7.60 11.81 7.04
C ALA A 47 6.52 11.03 7.78
N LEU A 48 6.86 9.86 8.35
CA LEU A 48 5.94 9.06 9.15
C LEU A 48 5.54 9.77 10.46
N GLN A 49 6.47 10.49 11.10
CA GLN A 49 6.18 11.29 12.28
C GLN A 49 5.25 12.47 11.96
N VAL A 50 5.45 13.14 10.83
CA VAL A 50 4.56 14.21 10.34
C VAL A 50 3.19 13.65 9.97
N ALA A 51 3.13 12.53 9.24
CA ALA A 51 1.87 11.88 8.88
C ALA A 51 1.05 11.51 10.12
N ARG A 52 1.70 11.01 11.18
CA ARG A 52 1.07 10.72 12.47
C ARG A 52 0.57 11.98 13.17
N SER A 53 1.35 13.07 13.18
CA SER A 53 0.95 14.31 13.86
C SER A 53 -0.21 15.03 13.20
N LEU A 54 -0.49 14.74 11.93
CA LEU A 54 -1.66 15.25 11.22
C LEU A 54 -2.98 14.69 11.73
N ASP A 55 -2.97 13.56 12.46
CA ASP A 55 -4.16 12.91 13.04
C ASP A 55 -5.32 12.79 12.03
N LEU A 56 -4.98 12.28 10.83
CA LEU A 56 -5.94 12.04 9.76
C LEU A 56 -6.59 10.66 9.92
N PRO A 57 -7.88 10.51 9.60
CA PRO A 57 -8.55 9.21 9.69
C PRO A 57 -7.96 8.23 8.68
N ASP A 58 -7.64 7.02 9.16
CA ASP A 58 -7.15 5.91 8.34
C ASP A 58 -5.99 6.30 7.39
N CYS A 59 -4.99 6.96 7.97
CA CYS A 59 -3.87 7.59 7.24
C CYS A 59 -2.64 6.68 7.13
N PHE A 60 -2.01 6.65 5.95
CA PHE A 60 -0.79 5.89 5.67
C PHE A 60 0.14 6.63 4.71
N ILE A 61 1.44 6.35 4.81
CA ILE A 61 2.37 6.58 3.70
C ILE A 61 2.43 5.32 2.85
N ALA A 62 2.30 5.46 1.53
CA ALA A 62 2.17 4.32 0.62
C ALA A 62 3.19 4.30 -0.52
N SER A 63 3.26 3.17 -1.23
CA SER A 63 3.81 3.06 -2.58
C SER A 63 5.27 3.51 -2.67
N GLY A 64 5.59 4.51 -3.49
CA GLY A 64 6.94 4.88 -3.91
C GLY A 64 7.89 5.10 -2.75
N ALA A 65 7.45 5.86 -1.76
CA ALA A 65 8.22 6.17 -0.57
C ALA A 65 8.63 4.91 0.23
N ILE A 66 7.86 3.83 0.13
CA ILE A 66 8.12 2.60 0.87
C ILE A 66 9.03 1.66 0.08
N TYR A 67 8.57 1.15 -1.07
CA TYR A 67 9.32 0.11 -1.78
C TYR A 67 10.63 0.65 -2.38
N GLN A 68 10.68 1.92 -2.82
CA GLN A 68 11.91 2.49 -3.38
C GLN A 68 12.95 2.72 -2.28
N THR A 69 12.53 3.03 -1.06
CA THR A 69 13.45 3.12 0.10
C THR A 69 14.05 1.76 0.43
N VAL A 70 13.24 0.69 0.37
CA VAL A 70 13.76 -0.68 0.48
C VAL A 70 14.75 -0.97 -0.63
N TRP A 71 14.42 -0.67 -1.88
CA TRP A 71 15.32 -0.90 -3.00
C TRP A 71 16.61 -0.10 -2.90
N ASN A 72 16.55 1.14 -2.40
CA ASN A 72 17.75 1.94 -2.14
C ASN A 72 18.64 1.28 -1.10
N ALA A 73 18.08 0.80 0.00
CA ALA A 73 18.83 0.06 1.02
C ALA A 73 19.46 -1.23 0.46
N LEU A 74 18.70 -2.01 -0.32
CA LEU A 74 19.18 -3.26 -0.94
C LEU A 74 20.26 -3.04 -2.00
N SER A 75 20.26 -1.89 -2.65
CA SER A 75 21.17 -1.56 -3.77
C SER A 75 22.29 -0.60 -3.40
N GLY A 76 22.40 -0.21 -2.12
CA GLY A 76 23.41 0.73 -1.64
C GLY A 76 23.26 2.16 -2.19
N ARG A 77 22.03 2.56 -2.58
CA ARG A 77 21.74 3.93 -3.02
C ARG A 77 21.49 4.84 -1.83
N ALA A 78 21.72 6.14 -2.03
CA ALA A 78 21.44 7.14 -1.01
C ALA A 78 19.94 7.26 -0.70
N SER A 79 19.62 7.69 0.52
CA SER A 79 18.25 8.05 0.93
C SER A 79 17.62 9.04 -0.07
N GLY A 80 16.36 8.82 -0.40
CA GLY A 80 15.62 9.63 -1.37
C GLY A 80 15.97 9.40 -2.84
N TYR A 81 16.94 8.54 -3.18
CA TYR A 81 17.26 8.25 -4.57
C TYR A 81 16.04 7.70 -5.32
N GLY A 82 15.67 8.35 -6.43
CA GLY A 82 14.54 7.92 -7.27
C GLY A 82 13.16 8.26 -6.73
N LEU A 83 13.02 8.73 -5.48
CA LEU A 83 11.74 9.14 -4.91
C LEU A 83 11.32 10.48 -5.53
N LYS A 84 10.12 10.52 -6.11
CA LYS A 84 9.50 11.74 -6.66
C LYS A 84 8.72 12.49 -5.60
N ASP A 85 7.98 11.72 -4.82
CA ASP A 85 6.94 12.16 -3.92
C ASP A 85 6.77 11.14 -2.79
N ILE A 86 6.04 11.56 -1.77
CA ILE A 86 5.53 10.74 -0.69
C ILE A 86 4.01 10.71 -0.85
N ASP A 87 3.48 9.53 -1.21
CA ASP A 87 2.04 9.28 -1.25
C ASP A 87 1.49 9.25 0.19
N LEU A 88 0.81 10.31 0.63
CA LEU A 88 0.07 10.35 1.89
C LEU A 88 -1.41 10.07 1.61
N ILE A 89 -1.83 8.84 1.86
CA ILE A 89 -3.22 8.43 1.65
C ILE A 89 -3.99 8.44 2.96
N TYR A 90 -5.24 8.88 2.92
CA TYR A 90 -6.14 8.80 4.07
C TYR A 90 -7.55 8.41 3.60
N PHE A 91 -8.43 8.02 4.52
CA PHE A 91 -9.82 7.72 4.19
C PHE A 91 -10.75 8.49 5.10
N ASP A 92 -11.48 9.44 4.52
CA ASP A 92 -12.55 10.18 5.19
C ASP A 92 -13.81 10.18 4.32
N GLY A 93 -14.83 9.43 4.75
CA GLY A 93 -16.12 9.36 4.08
C GLY A 93 -17.12 10.45 4.51
N GLY A 94 -16.78 11.31 5.48
CA GLY A 94 -17.70 12.28 6.06
C GLY A 94 -17.99 13.48 5.16
N ASP A 95 -16.97 13.98 4.46
CA ASP A 95 -17.09 15.08 3.48
C ASP A 95 -16.26 14.73 2.24
N LEU A 96 -16.93 14.46 1.11
CA LEU A 96 -16.32 14.07 -0.17
C LEU A 96 -16.05 15.25 -1.12
N SER A 97 -16.31 16.50 -0.72
CA SER A 97 -16.09 17.70 -1.53
C SER A 97 -14.63 17.93 -1.90
N TRP A 98 -14.34 18.66 -2.98
CA TRP A 98 -12.95 19.02 -3.32
C TRP A 98 -12.35 19.93 -2.26
N GLU A 99 -13.15 20.84 -1.73
CA GLU A 99 -12.77 21.80 -0.70
C GLU A 99 -12.31 21.10 0.59
N ALA A 100 -12.92 19.96 0.95
CA ALA A 100 -12.46 19.16 2.08
C ALA A 100 -11.10 18.50 1.83
N GLU A 101 -10.87 17.97 0.63
CA GLU A 101 -9.55 17.45 0.28
C GLU A 101 -8.49 18.56 0.27
N ASP A 102 -8.82 19.72 -0.30
CA ASP A 102 -7.91 20.87 -0.40
C ASP A 102 -7.48 21.39 0.97
N ARG A 103 -8.40 21.42 1.95
CA ARG A 103 -8.06 21.77 3.35
C ARG A 103 -7.05 20.79 3.93
N VAL A 104 -7.21 19.50 3.68
CA VAL A 104 -6.28 18.47 4.15
C VAL A 104 -4.94 18.57 3.42
N ILE A 105 -4.93 18.75 2.11
CA ILE A 105 -3.71 18.98 1.31
C ILE A 105 -2.95 20.19 1.85
N ALA A 106 -3.61 21.32 2.10
CA ALA A 106 -2.98 22.52 2.64
C ALA A 106 -2.38 22.28 4.03
N ARG A 107 -3.11 21.59 4.91
CA ARG A 107 -2.64 21.23 6.25
C ARG A 107 -1.42 20.30 6.21
N SER A 108 -1.46 19.26 5.36
CA SER A 108 -0.35 18.35 5.14
C SER A 108 0.87 19.10 4.61
N ASN A 109 0.72 19.89 3.55
CA ASN A 109 1.82 20.65 2.96
C ASN A 109 2.47 21.60 3.99
N ALA A 110 1.67 22.28 4.81
CA ALA A 110 2.18 23.14 5.87
C ALA A 110 2.98 22.35 6.92
N ALA A 111 2.49 21.19 7.36
CA ALA A 111 3.19 20.35 8.33
C ALA A 111 4.50 19.79 7.78
N PHE A 112 4.49 19.31 6.53
CA PHE A 112 5.70 18.82 5.86
C PHE A 112 6.72 19.93 5.62
N ALA A 113 6.29 21.15 5.29
CA ALA A 113 7.19 22.30 5.09
C ALA A 113 7.92 22.74 6.37
N LEU A 114 7.38 22.42 7.56
CA LEU A 114 8.01 22.67 8.85
C LEU A 114 8.95 21.55 9.31
N SER A 115 9.00 20.44 8.56
CA SER A 115 9.84 19.29 8.85
C SER A 115 11.18 19.35 8.11
N ASP A 116 12.03 18.34 8.31
CA ASP A 116 13.26 18.15 7.54
C ASP A 116 13.08 17.27 6.29
N VAL A 117 11.83 16.91 5.95
CA VAL A 117 11.49 16.15 4.75
C VAL A 117 11.62 17.05 3.51
N ARG A 118 12.46 16.62 2.57
CA ARG A 118 12.76 17.35 1.32
C ARG A 118 11.99 16.79 0.11
N ILE A 119 11.35 15.64 0.28
CA ILE A 119 10.58 14.98 -0.77
C ILE A 119 9.17 15.59 -0.76
N PRO A 120 8.63 16.03 -1.91
CA PRO A 120 7.25 16.51 -2.01
C PRO A 120 6.23 15.50 -1.46
N VAL A 121 5.16 15.98 -0.85
CA VAL A 121 4.06 15.12 -0.39
C VAL A 121 2.85 15.25 -1.32
N GLU A 122 2.26 14.12 -1.72
CA GLU A 122 1.00 14.07 -2.44
C GLU A 122 -0.08 13.49 -1.53
N THR A 123 -0.97 14.35 -1.04
CA THR A 123 -2.05 13.92 -0.15
C THR A 123 -3.31 13.57 -0.93
N ARG A 124 -3.91 12.42 -0.65
CA ARG A 124 -5.13 11.95 -1.33
C ARG A 124 -6.11 11.24 -0.40
N ASN A 125 -7.37 11.65 -0.42
CA ASN A 125 -8.46 10.93 0.22
C ASN A 125 -8.95 9.81 -0.69
N GLN A 126 -8.77 8.57 -0.23
CA GLN A 126 -9.20 7.38 -0.93
C GLN A 126 -10.73 7.27 -1.04
N ALA A 127 -11.49 7.85 -0.11
CA ALA A 127 -12.95 7.80 -0.13
C ALA A 127 -13.57 8.46 -1.37
N ARG A 128 -12.92 9.48 -1.95
CA ARG A 128 -13.43 10.24 -3.11
C ARG A 128 -12.88 9.80 -4.47
N VAL A 129 -11.93 8.86 -4.52
CA VAL A 129 -11.28 8.45 -5.78
C VAL A 129 -12.29 8.02 -6.84
N HIS A 130 -13.33 7.28 -6.43
CA HIS A 130 -14.41 6.82 -7.31
C HIS A 130 -15.16 7.95 -8.04
N LEU A 131 -15.17 9.18 -7.51
CA LEU A 131 -15.88 10.31 -8.10
C LEU A 131 -15.20 10.89 -9.34
N TRP A 132 -13.88 10.73 -9.48
CA TRP A 132 -13.10 11.34 -10.56
C TRP A 132 -12.28 10.34 -11.37
N TYR A 133 -12.05 9.13 -10.87
CA TYR A 133 -11.16 8.15 -11.52
C TYR A 133 -11.60 7.80 -12.93
N GLN A 134 -12.90 7.52 -13.16
CA GLN A 134 -13.40 7.17 -14.48
C GLN A 134 -13.25 8.31 -15.49
N LYS A 135 -13.47 9.56 -15.06
CA LYS A 135 -13.27 10.73 -15.93
C LYS A 135 -11.80 10.88 -16.35
N ARG A 136 -10.87 10.51 -15.48
CA ARG A 136 -9.42 10.62 -15.72
C ARG A 136 -8.85 9.45 -16.51
N PHE A 137 -9.30 8.23 -16.25
CA PHE A 137 -8.68 7.00 -16.76
C PHE A 137 -9.60 6.15 -17.64
N GLY A 138 -10.84 6.57 -17.87
CA GLY A 138 -11.81 5.88 -18.73
C GLY A 138 -12.40 4.59 -18.16
N SER A 139 -11.94 4.13 -16.99
CA SER A 139 -12.41 2.88 -16.36
C SER A 139 -13.19 3.15 -15.07
N PRO A 140 -14.24 2.38 -14.76
CA PRO A 140 -14.98 2.54 -13.52
C PRO A 140 -14.10 2.21 -12.31
N TYR A 141 -14.37 2.89 -11.19
CA TYR A 141 -13.70 2.66 -9.92
C TYR A 141 -14.76 2.63 -8.82
N ALA A 142 -14.97 1.47 -8.21
CA ALA A 142 -15.98 1.34 -7.16
C ALA A 142 -15.59 2.19 -5.92
N PRO A 143 -16.54 2.66 -5.10
CA PRO A 143 -16.22 3.22 -3.79
C PRO A 143 -15.32 2.28 -2.98
N LEU A 144 -14.41 2.86 -2.20
CA LEU A 144 -13.56 2.14 -1.26
C LEU A 144 -14.19 2.18 0.13
N ARG A 145 -13.81 1.22 1.00
CA ARG A 145 -14.24 1.21 2.42
C ARG A 145 -13.14 1.63 3.39
N SER A 146 -11.90 1.68 2.94
CA SER A 146 -10.72 2.08 3.71
C SER A 146 -9.59 2.52 2.79
N ALA A 147 -8.57 3.15 3.36
CA ALA A 147 -7.32 3.46 2.67
C ALA A 147 -6.58 2.18 2.26
N ALA A 148 -6.54 1.17 3.13
CA ALA A 148 -5.91 -0.13 2.83
C ALA A 148 -6.54 -0.84 1.62
N GLU A 149 -7.86 -0.73 1.42
CA GLU A 149 -8.53 -1.32 0.25
C GLU A 149 -8.00 -0.76 -1.08
N SER A 150 -7.56 0.51 -1.09
CA SER A 150 -7.00 1.16 -2.28
C SER A 150 -5.78 0.41 -2.83
N LEU A 151 -4.95 -0.15 -1.95
CA LEU A 151 -3.71 -0.86 -2.30
C LEU A 151 -3.98 -2.05 -3.21
N THR A 152 -5.13 -2.71 -3.03
CA THR A 152 -5.53 -3.85 -3.88
C THR A 152 -5.72 -3.47 -5.36
N ARG A 153 -5.78 -2.17 -5.68
CA ARG A 153 -6.05 -1.62 -7.01
C ARG A 153 -4.83 -0.92 -7.62
N TYR A 154 -3.68 -0.92 -6.94
CA TYR A 154 -2.44 -0.31 -7.44
C TYR A 154 -1.86 -1.13 -8.59
N ALA A 155 -1.11 -0.51 -9.50
CA ALA A 155 -0.66 -1.13 -10.75
C ALA A 155 0.33 -2.30 -10.58
N ALA A 156 1.01 -2.40 -9.44
CA ALA A 156 1.97 -3.46 -9.16
C ALA A 156 1.91 -3.89 -7.69
N THR A 157 2.28 -5.12 -7.39
CA THR A 157 2.32 -5.67 -6.02
C THR A 157 3.24 -4.88 -5.11
N THR A 158 4.41 -4.46 -5.61
CA THR A 158 5.37 -3.62 -4.86
C THR A 158 4.87 -2.20 -4.59
N HIS A 159 3.94 -1.69 -5.40
CA HIS A 159 3.30 -0.40 -5.12
C HIS A 159 2.26 -0.52 -4.02
N ALA A 160 1.70 -1.71 -3.81
CA ALA A 160 0.61 -1.98 -2.87
C ALA A 160 1.13 -2.27 -1.45
N VAL A 161 1.99 -1.40 -0.94
CA VAL A 161 2.46 -1.42 0.45
C VAL A 161 2.23 -0.06 1.06
N ALA A 162 1.65 -0.02 2.25
CA ALA A 162 1.49 1.20 3.03
C ALA A 162 1.83 0.98 4.50
N VAL A 163 2.32 2.01 5.15
CA VAL A 163 2.71 1.95 6.56
C VAL A 163 2.20 3.17 7.32
N ARG A 164 1.85 2.95 8.58
CA ARG A 164 1.47 3.98 9.54
C ARG A 164 2.33 3.82 10.79
N LEU A 165 2.86 4.93 11.30
CA LEU A 165 3.56 4.95 12.58
C LEU A 165 2.57 5.11 13.71
N GLU A 166 2.58 4.15 14.64
CA GLU A 166 1.73 4.16 15.82
C GLU A 166 2.37 4.95 16.97
N GLU A 167 1.62 5.23 18.04
CA GLU A 167 2.09 5.98 19.21
C GLU A 167 3.28 5.31 19.90
N ASN A 168 3.24 3.98 20.01
CA ASN A 168 4.31 3.16 20.60
C ASN A 168 5.58 3.07 19.73
N GLY A 169 5.60 3.72 18.56
CA GLY A 169 6.74 3.73 17.67
C GLY A 169 6.90 2.49 16.79
N VAL A 170 5.91 1.60 16.78
CA VAL A 170 5.80 0.44 15.89
C VAL A 170 5.07 0.85 14.61
N LEU A 171 5.35 0.16 13.51
CA LEU A 171 4.63 0.36 12.24
C LEU A 171 3.47 -0.61 12.11
N THR A 172 2.29 -0.09 11.83
CA THR A 172 1.23 -0.87 11.16
C THR A 172 1.58 -0.94 9.68
N ILE A 173 1.63 -2.15 9.12
CA ILE A 173 2.03 -2.41 7.73
C ILE A 173 0.88 -3.10 7.00
N GLU A 174 0.39 -2.46 5.95
CA GLU A 174 -0.61 -2.98 5.01
C GLU A 174 0.09 -3.43 3.72
N ALA A 175 0.04 -4.73 3.43
CA ALA A 175 0.66 -5.35 2.26
C ALA A 175 -0.22 -6.49 1.72
N PRO A 176 -1.34 -6.19 1.03
CA PRO A 176 -2.30 -7.20 0.58
C PRO A 176 -1.75 -8.28 -0.37
N PHE A 177 -0.55 -8.07 -0.94
CA PHE A 177 0.14 -9.05 -1.80
C PHE A 177 1.43 -9.59 -1.17
N GLY A 178 1.65 -9.35 0.14
CA GLY A 178 2.87 -9.70 0.85
C GLY A 178 4.06 -8.77 0.52
N LEU A 179 5.20 -9.02 1.15
CA LEU A 179 6.41 -8.21 1.00
C LEU A 179 7.50 -8.85 0.13
N GLU A 180 7.30 -10.10 -0.31
CA GLU A 180 8.32 -10.87 -1.03
C GLU A 180 8.75 -10.21 -2.35
N ASP A 181 7.81 -9.69 -3.15
CA ASP A 181 8.13 -8.99 -4.40
C ASP A 181 8.94 -7.70 -4.14
N VAL A 182 8.75 -7.02 -2.99
CA VAL A 182 9.55 -5.84 -2.62
C VAL A 182 10.99 -6.23 -2.32
N PHE A 183 11.19 -7.25 -1.48
CA PHE A 183 12.53 -7.66 -1.02
C PHE A 183 13.31 -8.48 -2.05
N SER A 184 12.63 -9.18 -2.97
CA SER A 184 13.25 -9.83 -4.12
C SER A 184 13.50 -8.88 -5.30
N MET A 185 13.14 -7.59 -5.16
CA MET A 185 13.20 -6.58 -6.22
C MET A 185 12.46 -7.03 -7.50
N THR A 186 11.30 -7.66 -7.33
CA THR A 186 10.44 -8.13 -8.42
C THR A 186 9.27 -7.18 -8.61
N LEU A 187 9.28 -6.41 -9.69
CA LEU A 187 8.13 -5.60 -10.10
C LEU A 187 7.12 -6.49 -10.83
N ARG A 188 6.01 -6.83 -10.16
CA ARG A 188 4.94 -7.67 -10.70
C ARG A 188 3.65 -6.88 -10.90
N PRO A 189 3.00 -6.98 -12.07
CA PRO A 189 1.76 -6.25 -12.33
C PRO A 189 0.60 -6.80 -11.50
N ASN A 190 -0.33 -5.92 -11.14
CA ASN A 190 -1.62 -6.27 -10.56
C ASN A 190 -2.73 -5.99 -11.59
N PRO A 191 -3.28 -7.03 -12.25
CA PRO A 191 -4.23 -6.87 -13.34
C PRO A 191 -5.67 -6.60 -12.89
N LYS A 192 -5.91 -6.32 -11.60
CA LYS A 192 -7.26 -6.04 -11.07
C LYS A 192 -7.93 -4.85 -11.76
N LEU A 193 -7.14 -3.84 -12.12
CA LEU A 193 -7.56 -2.73 -12.98
C LEU A 193 -6.80 -2.79 -14.30
N ASP A 194 -7.43 -2.32 -15.39
CA ASP A 194 -6.78 -2.23 -16.70
C ASP A 194 -5.85 -1.01 -16.78
N ASN A 195 -4.77 -1.03 -16.00
CA ASN A 195 -3.82 0.08 -15.87
C ASN A 195 -2.42 -0.26 -16.41
N LYS A 196 -2.37 -1.09 -17.45
CA LYS A 196 -1.13 -1.53 -18.11
C LYS A 196 -0.20 -0.37 -18.47
N GLY A 197 -0.73 0.74 -19.01
CA GLY A 197 0.08 1.91 -19.37
C GLY A 197 0.84 2.48 -18.16
N THR A 198 0.15 2.67 -17.03
CA THR A 198 0.78 3.13 -15.78
C THR A 198 1.82 2.13 -15.27
N TYR A 199 1.55 0.83 -15.40
CA TYR A 199 2.52 -0.21 -15.05
C TYR A 199 3.79 -0.10 -15.92
N ASP A 200 3.64 -0.02 -17.24
CA ASP A 200 4.76 0.03 -18.18
C ASP A 200 5.63 1.28 -17.96
N GLU A 201 5.02 2.44 -17.74
CA GLU A 201 5.72 3.69 -17.42
C GLU A 201 6.55 3.58 -16.14
N LYS A 202 5.94 3.04 -15.07
CA LYS A 202 6.64 2.82 -13.79
C LYS A 202 7.73 1.76 -13.93
N ALA A 203 7.50 0.71 -14.71
CA ALA A 203 8.47 -0.35 -14.97
C ALA A 203 9.70 0.13 -15.74
N ALA A 204 9.51 0.95 -16.78
CA ALA A 204 10.61 1.56 -17.50
C ALA A 204 11.49 2.40 -16.57
N ARG A 205 10.89 3.32 -15.80
CA ARG A 205 11.60 4.12 -14.80
C ARG A 205 12.35 3.27 -13.78
N CYS A 206 11.72 2.21 -13.27
CA CYS A 206 12.35 1.35 -12.27
C CYS A 206 13.59 0.64 -12.83
N ARG A 207 13.56 0.19 -14.08
CA ARG A 207 14.74 -0.41 -14.75
C ARG A 207 15.88 0.59 -14.92
N ASP A 208 15.58 1.85 -15.22
CA ASP A 208 16.60 2.89 -15.40
C ASP A 208 17.31 3.22 -14.07
N LEU A 209 16.57 3.26 -12.97
CA LEU A 209 17.10 3.62 -11.64
C LEU A 209 17.76 2.43 -10.92
N TRP A 210 17.15 1.25 -11.04
CA TRP A 210 17.60 0.01 -10.41
C TRP A 210 17.68 -1.10 -11.47
N PRO A 211 18.82 -1.22 -12.19
CA PRO A 211 19.01 -2.20 -13.25
C PRO A 211 18.84 -3.67 -12.83
N GLN A 212 18.95 -3.96 -11.53
CA GLN A 212 18.73 -5.29 -10.95
C GLN A 212 17.26 -5.67 -10.76
N VAL A 213 16.31 -4.75 -10.94
CA VAL A 213 14.87 -5.04 -10.75
C VAL A 213 14.40 -6.03 -11.81
N LYS A 214 13.81 -7.13 -11.35
CA LYS A 214 13.13 -8.10 -12.21
C LYS A 214 11.73 -7.59 -12.52
N VAL A 215 11.48 -7.22 -13.78
CA VAL A 215 10.15 -6.78 -14.22
C VAL A 215 9.40 -7.93 -14.87
N ILE A 216 8.23 -8.27 -14.33
CA ILE A 216 7.33 -9.28 -14.89
C ILE A 216 6.46 -8.65 -15.99
N PRO A 217 6.29 -9.27 -17.17
CA PRO A 217 5.39 -8.74 -18.18
C PRO A 217 3.94 -8.66 -17.70
N TRP A 218 3.19 -7.69 -18.20
CA TRP A 218 1.73 -7.64 -18.03
C TRP A 218 1.10 -8.92 -18.60
N PRO A 219 0.16 -9.58 -17.89
CA PRO A 219 -0.45 -10.81 -18.39
C PRO A 219 -1.23 -10.53 -19.68
N GLU A 220 -0.99 -11.35 -20.71
CA GLU A 220 -1.74 -11.28 -21.95
C GLU A 220 -3.20 -11.66 -21.69
N ARG A 221 -4.14 -10.84 -22.16
CA ARG A 221 -5.55 -11.27 -22.21
C ARG A 221 -5.64 -12.32 -23.29
N HIS A 222 -5.70 -13.61 -22.93
CA HIS A 222 -6.08 -14.64 -23.88
C HIS A 222 -7.50 -14.33 -24.36
N ARG A 223 -7.59 -13.81 -25.57
CA ARG A 223 -8.86 -13.65 -26.27
C ARG A 223 -9.31 -15.07 -26.61
N THR A 224 -10.24 -15.63 -25.84
CA THR A 224 -10.90 -16.89 -26.24
C THR A 224 -11.64 -16.59 -27.53
N ALA A 225 -11.04 -16.95 -28.66
CA ALA A 225 -11.68 -16.87 -29.97
C ALA A 225 -12.82 -17.89 -29.98
N CYS A 226 -14.04 -17.43 -29.69
CA CYS A 226 -15.24 -18.11 -30.13
C CYS A 226 -15.46 -17.71 -31.59
N GLU A 227 -14.69 -18.29 -32.50
CA GLU A 227 -15.04 -18.28 -33.93
C GLU A 227 -16.10 -19.37 -34.16
N PRO A 228 -17.31 -19.03 -34.62
CA PRO A 228 -18.22 -20.05 -35.12
C PRO A 228 -17.62 -20.57 -36.42
N GLN A 229 -17.23 -21.84 -36.44
CA GLN A 229 -16.98 -22.55 -37.70
C GLN A 229 -18.29 -22.54 -38.49
N SER A 230 -18.35 -21.69 -39.50
CA SER A 230 -19.34 -21.76 -40.57
C SER A 230 -19.11 -23.09 -41.30
N SER A 231 -19.85 -24.13 -40.89
CA SER A 231 -19.98 -25.37 -41.62
C SER A 231 -20.73 -25.10 -42.91
N SER A 232 -19.99 -24.97 -44.00
CA SER A 232 -20.49 -25.07 -45.37
C SER A 232 -20.96 -26.51 -45.62
N SER A 233 -22.25 -26.76 -45.39
CA SER A 233 -22.90 -27.98 -45.87
C SER A 233 -23.20 -27.84 -47.35
N SER A 234 -22.25 -28.27 -48.18
CA SER A 234 -22.51 -28.67 -49.55
C SER A 234 -23.49 -29.85 -49.54
N SER A 235 -24.67 -29.67 -50.12
CA SER A 235 -25.57 -30.78 -50.47
C SER A 235 -25.81 -30.74 -51.97
N SER A 236 -25.07 -31.58 -52.69
CA SER A 236 -25.34 -31.93 -54.08
C SER A 236 -26.12 -33.25 -54.13
N SER A 237 -27.28 -33.19 -54.78
CA SER A 237 -27.88 -34.20 -55.67
C SER A 237 -28.37 -35.56 -55.11
N SER A 238 -29.69 -35.83 -55.20
CA SER A 238 -30.30 -36.64 -56.29
C SER A 238 -31.61 -37.36 -55.90
N SER A 239 -32.55 -37.37 -56.87
CA SER A 239 -33.70 -38.31 -57.07
C SER A 239 -34.88 -38.16 -56.10
N GLN A 240 -36.15 -37.97 -56.52
CA GLN A 240 -36.91 -38.49 -57.68
C GLN A 240 -37.85 -37.43 -58.27
#